data_AF-A0A244E9M8-F1
#
_entry.id   AF-A0A244E9M8-F1
#
_cell.length_a   1.000
_cell.length_b   1.000
_cell.length_c   1.000
_cell.angle_alpha   90.00
_cell.angle_beta   90.00
_cell.angle_gamma   90.00
#
_symmetry.space_group_name_H-M   'P 1'
#
loop_
_entity.id
_entity.type
_entity.pdbx_description
1 polymer ?
#
loop_
_entity_poly.entity_id
_entity_poly.type
_entity_poly.pdbx_seq_one_letter_code
_entity_poly.pdbx_strand_id
1 'polypeptide(L)'
;MSTLEHAPASSFLFYTGNGSDKVYQAHLRQKDAGWVVDYGNGPRGGTLRTGTKTATPLAYKAARKIYDKLVREKTSGGYTPDQSGTLYTASDLAGRKSGELPQLPTAITEDQAELLMRDTNWGLQQKADGENRILILEGTTVRGTNRRGLFVDIPQNWSELYSDGRTVIAGEHVGDRFMAFDLLESKGQDFRGRPFLTRFNHLEQIASAIPWMEVLELSVATEDKRRRAAEILASNGEGFVFKRLEAPFEAGRSEDSLKFKFTETATCLVLRQNAQRSVAVGLRDDTGAMVDLGNVTIPPSEAMPAVGSLVEVRYLYRFNEGKLEQPVFKMPRPDMTEDAAVLSQVTRIKVRGDERSESGDEEAEECLEDRPRC
;
A
#
# COMPACT_ATOMS: atom_id res chain seq x y z
N MET A 1 -30.15 -29.98 -33.10
CA MET A 1 -29.45 -29.54 -31.87
C MET A 1 -28.05 -29.11 -32.29
N SER A 2 -27.73 -27.82 -32.17
CA SER A 2 -26.44 -27.28 -32.60
C SER A 2 -25.33 -27.80 -31.68
N THR A 3 -24.47 -28.67 -32.20
CA THR A 3 -23.20 -29.04 -31.56
C THR A 3 -22.36 -27.78 -31.48
N LEU A 4 -22.23 -27.19 -30.30
CA LEU A 4 -21.25 -26.13 -30.04
C LEU A 4 -19.87 -26.70 -30.35
N GLU A 5 -19.28 -26.30 -31.47
CA GLU A 5 -17.92 -26.70 -31.84
C GLU A 5 -16.95 -26.21 -30.76
N HIS A 6 -16.32 -27.16 -30.07
CA HIS A 6 -15.22 -26.89 -29.17
C HIS A 6 -13.96 -26.65 -30.00
N ALA A 7 -13.53 -25.40 -30.11
CA ALA A 7 -12.38 -25.01 -30.92
C ALA A 7 -11.21 -24.52 -30.04
N PRO A 8 -9.95 -24.80 -30.43
CA PRO A 8 -8.79 -24.21 -29.78
C PRO A 8 -8.78 -22.69 -29.97
N ALA A 9 -8.15 -22.00 -29.02
CA ALA A 9 -8.01 -20.55 -29.03
C ALA A 9 -6.59 -20.15 -28.63
N SER A 10 -6.06 -19.09 -29.22
CA SER A 10 -4.76 -18.53 -28.85
C SER A 10 -4.82 -17.01 -28.81
N SER A 11 -4.16 -16.43 -27.80
CA SER A 11 -4.02 -14.99 -27.65
C SER A 11 -2.55 -14.65 -27.48
N PHE A 12 -2.06 -13.77 -28.34
CA PHE A 12 -0.73 -13.18 -28.27
C PHE A 12 -0.90 -11.75 -27.79
N LEU A 13 -0.31 -11.45 -26.64
CA LEU A 13 -0.46 -10.18 -25.96
C LEU A 13 0.93 -9.57 -25.72
N PHE A 14 1.00 -8.26 -25.80
CA PHE A 14 2.22 -7.48 -25.85
C PHE A 14 2.14 -6.35 -24.83
N TYR A 15 3.25 -6.01 -24.19
CA TYR A 15 3.31 -4.94 -23.20
C TYR A 15 4.57 -4.13 -23.39
N THR A 16 4.42 -2.83 -23.62
CA THR A 16 5.50 -1.85 -23.67
C THR A 16 5.20 -0.74 -22.65
N GLY A 17 5.97 -0.68 -21.57
CA GLY A 17 5.77 0.30 -20.49
C GLY A 17 6.68 0.07 -19.29
N ASN A 18 6.90 1.10 -18.46
CA ASN A 18 7.76 1.03 -17.27
C ASN A 18 9.16 0.42 -17.55
N GLY A 19 9.79 0.79 -18.67
CA GLY A 19 11.11 0.27 -19.09
C GLY A 19 11.13 -1.20 -19.51
N SER A 20 9.97 -1.84 -19.67
CA SER A 20 9.83 -3.24 -20.06
C SER A 20 9.15 -3.38 -21.43
N ASP A 21 9.64 -4.31 -22.25
CA ASP A 21 8.98 -4.78 -23.48
C ASP A 21 8.81 -6.32 -23.45
N LYS A 22 7.57 -6.78 -23.36
CA LYS A 22 7.23 -8.16 -23.00
C LYS A 22 6.15 -8.75 -23.89
N VAL A 23 6.18 -10.07 -24.03
CA VAL A 23 5.16 -10.88 -24.69
C VAL A 23 4.55 -11.84 -23.69
N TYR A 24 3.23 -12.03 -23.78
CA TYR A 24 2.49 -13.08 -23.12
C TYR A 24 1.66 -13.84 -24.15
N GLN A 25 1.80 -15.16 -24.19
CA GLN A 25 1.04 -16.04 -25.05
C GLN A 25 0.15 -16.91 -24.18
N ALA A 26 -1.12 -17.05 -24.54
CA ALA A 26 -2.06 -17.96 -23.90
C ALA A 26 -2.68 -18.86 -24.96
N HIS A 27 -2.77 -20.16 -24.69
CA HIS A 27 -3.28 -21.16 -25.62
C HIS A 27 -4.28 -22.09 -24.92
N LEU A 28 -5.52 -22.12 -25.38
CA LEU A 28 -6.48 -23.17 -25.09
C LEU A 28 -6.36 -24.26 -26.16
N ARG A 29 -5.88 -25.43 -25.77
CA ARG A 29 -5.61 -26.54 -26.71
C ARG A 29 -6.17 -27.85 -26.18
N GLN A 30 -6.55 -28.72 -27.11
CA GLN A 30 -6.92 -30.08 -26.77
C GLN A 30 -5.67 -30.88 -26.38
N LYS A 31 -5.76 -31.64 -25.30
CA LYS A 31 -4.75 -32.58 -24.85
C LYS A 31 -5.45 -33.82 -24.30
N ASP A 32 -5.13 -34.97 -24.87
CA ASP A 32 -5.82 -36.24 -24.62
C ASP A 32 -7.34 -36.08 -24.86
N ALA A 33 -8.18 -36.61 -23.97
CA ALA A 33 -9.63 -36.46 -24.02
C ALA A 33 -10.16 -35.11 -23.48
N GLY A 34 -9.29 -34.17 -23.11
CA GLY A 34 -9.65 -32.91 -22.47
C GLY A 34 -8.96 -31.68 -23.07
N TRP A 35 -9.01 -30.59 -22.32
CA TRP A 35 -8.51 -29.27 -22.73
C TRP A 35 -7.59 -28.68 -21.66
N VAL A 36 -6.48 -28.11 -22.10
CA VAL A 36 -5.49 -27.44 -21.23
C VAL A 36 -5.34 -25.98 -21.62
N VAL A 37 -4.93 -25.16 -20.65
CA VAL A 37 -4.61 -23.75 -20.87
C VAL A 37 -3.12 -23.54 -20.62
N ASP A 38 -2.36 -23.42 -21.70
CA ASP A 38 -0.92 -23.18 -21.64
C ASP A 38 -0.60 -21.70 -21.79
N TYR A 39 0.56 -21.32 -21.30
CA TYR A 39 1.07 -19.96 -21.45
C TYR A 39 2.57 -19.93 -21.70
N GLY A 40 3.02 -18.82 -22.27
CA GLY A 40 4.43 -18.44 -22.39
C GLY A 40 4.61 -16.96 -22.08
N ASN A 41 5.63 -16.58 -21.32
CA ASN A 41 5.90 -15.17 -21.03
C ASN A 41 7.40 -14.84 -20.98
N GLY A 42 7.76 -13.67 -21.48
CA GLY A 42 9.16 -13.25 -21.55
C GLY A 42 9.35 -11.91 -22.26
N PRO A 43 10.61 -11.48 -22.43
CA PRO A 43 10.93 -10.30 -23.22
C PRO A 43 10.55 -10.52 -24.70
N ARG A 44 10.16 -9.44 -25.40
CA ARG A 44 9.85 -9.53 -26.83
C ARG A 44 11.09 -9.92 -27.63
N GLY A 45 10.96 -10.90 -28.53
CA GLY A 45 12.06 -11.42 -29.33
C GLY A 45 13.05 -12.31 -28.56
N GLY A 46 12.83 -12.54 -27.26
CA GLY A 46 13.66 -13.42 -26.44
C GLY A 46 12.97 -14.73 -26.05
N THR A 47 13.66 -15.52 -25.21
CA THR A 47 13.16 -16.81 -24.73
C THR A 47 11.95 -16.65 -23.80
N LEU A 48 10.87 -17.38 -24.08
CA LEU A 48 9.67 -17.38 -23.23
C LEU A 48 9.76 -18.47 -22.16
N ARG A 49 9.40 -18.12 -20.92
CA ARG A 49 9.11 -19.10 -19.87
C ARG A 49 7.71 -19.65 -20.10
N THR A 50 7.60 -20.96 -20.31
CA THR A 50 6.32 -21.62 -20.59
C THR A 50 5.80 -22.40 -19.39
N GLY A 51 4.48 -22.60 -19.34
CA GLY A 51 3.84 -23.46 -18.35
C GLY A 51 2.37 -23.72 -18.68
N THR A 52 1.70 -24.48 -17.82
CA THR A 52 0.26 -24.75 -17.94
C THR A 52 -0.47 -24.21 -16.71
N LYS A 53 -1.67 -23.65 -16.92
CA LYS A 53 -2.57 -23.17 -15.85
C LYS A 53 -3.51 -24.26 -15.35
N THR A 54 -3.54 -25.41 -16.03
CA THR A 54 -4.37 -26.56 -15.69
C THR A 54 -3.47 -27.73 -15.33
N ALA A 55 -3.57 -28.22 -14.09
CA ALA A 55 -2.76 -29.37 -13.63
C ALA A 55 -3.08 -30.66 -14.42
N THR A 56 -4.34 -30.83 -14.85
CA THR A 56 -4.82 -31.94 -15.68
C THR A 56 -5.77 -31.43 -16.77
N PRO A 57 -5.97 -32.16 -17.88
CA PRO A 57 -6.95 -31.79 -18.90
C PRO A 57 -8.38 -31.67 -18.35
N LEU A 58 -9.07 -30.59 -18.67
CA LEU A 58 -10.42 -30.26 -18.20
C LEU A 58 -11.46 -30.36 -19.33
N ALA A 59 -12.74 -30.36 -18.97
CA ALA A 59 -13.81 -30.14 -19.94
C ALA A 59 -13.70 -28.75 -20.58
N TYR A 60 -14.06 -28.63 -21.87
CA TYR A 60 -13.89 -27.40 -22.66
C TYR A 60 -14.43 -26.15 -21.96
N LYS A 61 -15.65 -26.19 -21.41
CA LYS A 61 -16.28 -25.03 -20.75
C LYS A 61 -15.49 -24.54 -19.54
N ALA A 62 -14.86 -25.44 -18.78
CA ALA A 62 -14.03 -25.09 -17.64
C ALA A 62 -12.68 -24.52 -18.09
N ALA A 63 -12.02 -25.17 -19.05
CA ALA A 63 -10.76 -24.68 -19.63
C ALA A 63 -10.94 -23.31 -20.31
N ARG A 64 -12.05 -23.10 -21.02
CA ARG A 64 -12.39 -21.83 -21.67
C ARG A 64 -12.58 -20.70 -20.66
N LYS A 65 -13.25 -20.95 -19.52
CA LYS A 65 -13.37 -19.96 -18.44
C LYS A 65 -12.01 -19.54 -17.87
N ILE A 66 -11.09 -20.50 -17.70
CA ILE A 66 -9.72 -20.22 -17.23
C ILE A 66 -8.96 -19.40 -18.27
N TYR A 67 -9.06 -19.77 -19.55
CA TYR A 67 -8.46 -19.04 -20.66
C TYR A 67 -8.97 -17.59 -20.74
N ASP A 68 -10.29 -17.39 -20.75
CA ASP A 68 -10.90 -16.06 -20.85
C ASP A 68 -10.54 -15.20 -19.63
N LYS A 69 -10.50 -15.80 -18.43
CA LYS A 69 -10.04 -15.13 -17.20
C LYS A 69 -8.57 -14.71 -17.32
N LEU A 70 -7.70 -15.60 -17.79
CA LEU A 70 -6.27 -15.34 -17.96
C LEU A 70 -6.03 -14.18 -18.94
N VAL A 71 -6.69 -14.21 -20.11
CA VAL A 71 -6.59 -13.13 -21.10
C VAL A 71 -7.08 -11.82 -20.49
N ARG A 72 -8.24 -11.82 -19.82
CA ARG A 72 -8.78 -10.63 -19.17
C ARG A 72 -7.86 -10.06 -18.10
N GLU A 73 -7.26 -10.91 -17.27
CA GLU A 73 -6.29 -10.48 -16.24
C GLU A 73 -5.05 -9.85 -16.87
N LYS A 74 -4.52 -10.42 -17.96
CA LYS A 74 -3.36 -9.84 -18.67
C LYS A 74 -3.70 -8.53 -19.36
N THR A 75 -4.85 -8.45 -20.01
CA THR A 75 -5.34 -7.20 -20.61
C THR A 75 -5.58 -6.14 -19.55
N SER A 76 -6.18 -6.52 -18.43
CA SER A 76 -6.32 -5.65 -17.25
C SER A 76 -4.97 -5.25 -16.69
N GLY A 77 -3.93 -6.08 -16.80
CA GLY A 77 -2.55 -5.80 -16.40
C GLY A 77 -1.76 -4.93 -17.39
N GLY A 78 -2.39 -4.46 -18.47
CA GLY A 78 -1.77 -3.55 -19.44
C GLY A 78 -1.24 -4.23 -20.70
N TYR A 79 -1.37 -5.55 -20.84
CA TYR A 79 -1.02 -6.22 -22.10
C TYR A 79 -2.10 -5.98 -23.17
N THR A 80 -1.71 -5.88 -24.44
CA THR A 80 -2.60 -5.62 -25.57
C THR A 80 -2.36 -6.62 -26.72
N PRO A 81 -3.36 -6.97 -27.54
CA PRO A 81 -3.14 -7.75 -28.76
C PRO A 81 -2.27 -7.04 -29.82
N ASP A 82 -2.04 -5.73 -29.67
CA ASP A 82 -1.27 -4.91 -30.62
C ASP A 82 0.24 -5.22 -30.54
N GLN A 83 0.85 -5.57 -31.69
CA GLN A 83 2.27 -5.90 -31.77
C GLN A 83 3.21 -4.74 -31.43
N SER A 84 2.77 -3.48 -31.45
CA SER A 84 3.58 -2.37 -30.91
C SER A 84 3.82 -2.51 -29.40
N GLY A 85 2.95 -3.24 -28.69
CA GLY A 85 2.88 -3.28 -27.23
C GLY A 85 2.53 -1.93 -26.57
N THR A 86 2.42 -0.88 -27.38
CA THR A 86 1.82 0.39 -27.02
C THR A 86 0.36 0.14 -26.73
N LEU A 87 -0.13 0.66 -25.61
CA LEU A 87 -1.54 0.58 -25.23
C LEU A 87 -2.41 1.34 -26.24
N TYR A 88 -2.71 0.73 -27.39
CA TYR A 88 -3.95 0.97 -28.09
C TYR A 88 -5.03 0.30 -27.26
N THR A 89 -5.59 1.09 -26.35
CA THR A 89 -6.76 0.70 -25.59
C THR A 89 -7.79 0.17 -26.57
N ALA A 90 -8.06 -1.14 -26.50
CA ALA A 90 -9.39 -1.62 -26.83
C ALA A 90 -10.39 -0.62 -26.23
N SER A 91 -11.32 -0.19 -27.07
CA SER A 91 -12.31 0.89 -26.87
C SER A 91 -13.00 0.91 -25.49
N ASP A 92 -13.00 -0.22 -24.79
CA ASP A 92 -13.81 -0.45 -23.60
C ASP A 92 -13.20 0.15 -22.30
N LEU A 93 -11.88 0.38 -22.26
CA LEU A 93 -11.20 1.00 -21.09
C LEU A 93 -10.71 2.43 -21.35
N ALA A 94 -10.69 2.88 -22.61
CA ALA A 94 -10.31 4.25 -22.96
C ALA A 94 -11.21 5.28 -22.25
N GLY A 95 -12.52 5.03 -22.20
CA GLY A 95 -13.48 5.87 -21.47
C GLY A 95 -13.37 5.83 -19.94
N ARG A 96 -12.53 4.94 -19.37
CA ARG A 96 -12.34 4.80 -17.92
C ARG A 96 -11.03 5.41 -17.41
N LYS A 97 -10.12 5.83 -18.28
CA LYS A 97 -8.88 6.49 -17.85
C LYS A 97 -9.16 7.94 -17.53
N SER A 98 -8.72 8.39 -16.35
CA SER A 98 -8.87 9.78 -15.93
C SER A 98 -7.74 10.70 -16.41
N GLY A 99 -6.57 10.13 -16.70
CA GLY A 99 -5.33 10.90 -16.89
C GLY A 99 -4.65 11.29 -15.57
N GLU A 100 -5.31 11.08 -14.43
CA GLU A 100 -4.80 11.39 -13.10
C GLU A 100 -4.17 10.16 -12.44
N LEU A 101 -2.89 10.27 -12.09
CA LEU A 101 -2.14 9.24 -11.39
C LEU A 101 -1.61 9.79 -10.06
N PRO A 102 -1.64 8.99 -8.98
CA PRO A 102 -1.18 9.44 -7.68
C PRO A 102 0.34 9.55 -7.60
N GLN A 103 0.81 10.44 -6.74
CA GLN A 103 2.16 10.39 -6.21
C GLN A 103 2.27 9.23 -5.21
N LEU A 104 3.35 8.46 -5.29
CA LEU A 104 3.57 7.23 -4.54
C LEU A 104 4.75 7.41 -3.58
N PRO A 105 4.51 7.45 -2.25
CA PRO A 105 5.57 7.68 -1.30
C PRO A 105 6.56 6.51 -1.21
N THR A 106 7.85 6.86 -1.14
CA THR A 106 8.98 5.93 -1.01
C THR A 106 9.22 5.58 0.45
N ALA A 107 9.43 4.30 0.76
CA ALA A 107 9.67 3.87 2.13
C ALA A 107 11.06 4.31 2.62
N ILE A 108 11.15 4.71 3.88
CA ILE A 108 12.39 5.12 4.55
C ILE A 108 12.63 4.34 5.84
N THR A 109 13.88 4.33 6.30
CA THR A 109 14.27 3.76 7.59
C THR A 109 13.93 4.70 8.75
N GLU A 110 14.05 4.20 9.97
CA GLU A 110 13.86 5.00 11.19
C GLU A 110 14.90 6.11 11.33
N ASP A 111 16.17 5.83 11.02
CA ASP A 111 17.23 6.84 11.03
C ASP A 111 16.95 7.96 10.02
N GLN A 112 16.48 7.61 8.83
CA GLN A 112 16.06 8.60 7.83
C GLN A 112 14.85 9.40 8.33
N ALA A 113 13.89 8.74 8.99
CA ALA A 113 12.73 9.43 9.57
C ALA A 113 13.17 10.43 10.66
N GLU A 114 14.12 10.08 11.54
CA GLU A 114 14.62 10.98 12.59
C GLU A 114 15.34 12.21 12.01
N LEU A 115 16.05 12.06 10.88
CA LEU A 115 16.62 13.21 10.16
C LEU A 115 15.51 14.14 9.66
N LEU A 116 14.46 13.59 9.05
CA LEU A 116 13.33 14.36 8.52
C LEU A 116 12.44 14.96 9.62
N MET A 117 12.40 14.37 10.83
CA MET A 117 11.75 14.97 11.99
C MET A 117 12.36 16.34 12.33
N ARG A 118 13.67 16.52 12.11
CA ARG A 118 14.39 17.77 12.45
C ARG A 118 14.44 18.78 11.30
N ASP A 119 14.22 18.33 10.07
CA ASP A 119 14.28 19.18 8.88
C ASP A 119 12.95 19.92 8.66
N THR A 120 12.96 21.24 8.81
CA THR A 120 11.78 22.09 8.64
C THR A 120 11.37 22.31 7.18
N ASN A 121 12.17 21.84 6.21
CA ASN A 121 11.76 21.79 4.80
C ASN A 121 10.80 20.63 4.50
N TRP A 122 10.53 19.77 5.49
CA TRP A 122 9.62 18.64 5.39
C TRP A 122 8.49 18.74 6.41
N GLY A 123 7.25 18.63 5.92
CA GLY A 123 6.08 18.45 6.75
C GLY A 123 5.70 16.97 6.91
N LEU A 124 4.95 16.65 7.95
CA LEU A 124 4.46 15.31 8.29
C LEU A 124 2.93 15.29 8.22
N GLN A 125 2.39 14.31 7.50
CA GLN A 125 0.97 13.95 7.51
C GLN A 125 0.81 12.50 7.96
N GLN A 126 -0.34 12.15 8.53
CA GLN A 126 -0.66 10.76 8.84
C GLN A 126 -0.67 9.90 7.57
N LYS A 127 -0.19 8.66 7.65
CA LYS A 127 -0.44 7.67 6.63
C LYS A 127 -1.80 7.01 6.91
N ALA A 128 -2.84 7.50 6.24
CA ALA A 128 -4.17 6.90 6.31
C ALA A 128 -4.14 5.44 5.77
N ASP A 129 -4.89 4.55 6.43
CA ASP A 129 -5.04 3.14 6.06
C ASP A 129 -6.37 2.96 5.32
N GLY A 130 -6.32 3.17 4.00
CA GLY A 130 -7.50 3.12 3.14
C GLY A 130 -7.16 2.78 1.70
N GLU A 131 -7.99 3.28 0.78
CA GLU A 131 -7.75 3.17 -0.65
C GLU A 131 -7.36 4.51 -1.25
N ASN A 132 -6.22 4.55 -1.95
CA ASN A 132 -5.82 5.72 -2.70
C ASN A 132 -6.90 6.17 -3.71
N ARG A 133 -7.32 7.43 -3.58
CA ARG A 133 -8.43 8.01 -4.31
C ARG A 133 -8.08 9.44 -4.75
N ILE A 134 -8.08 9.70 -6.06
CA ILE A 134 -8.09 11.08 -6.56
C ILE A 134 -9.53 11.42 -6.92
N LEU A 135 -10.02 12.54 -6.41
CA LEU A 135 -11.33 13.09 -6.79
C LEU A 135 -11.16 14.15 -7.87
N ILE A 136 -11.99 14.09 -8.89
CA ILE A 136 -12.11 15.07 -9.97
C ILE A 136 -13.52 15.65 -9.88
N LEU A 137 -13.59 16.92 -9.51
CA LEU A 137 -14.82 17.69 -9.39
C LEU A 137 -14.93 18.61 -10.60
N GLU A 138 -16.08 18.62 -11.25
CA GLU A 138 -16.34 19.51 -12.39
C GLU A 138 -17.84 19.80 -12.51
N GLY A 139 -18.23 21.06 -12.26
CA GLY A 139 -19.63 21.43 -12.14
C GLY A 139 -20.29 20.64 -11.01
N THR A 140 -21.36 19.91 -11.30
CA THR A 140 -22.07 19.03 -10.36
C THR A 140 -21.58 17.58 -10.35
N THR A 141 -20.53 17.27 -11.11
CA THR A 141 -20.01 15.90 -11.23
C THR A 141 -18.81 15.71 -10.31
N VAL A 142 -18.85 14.63 -9.51
CA VAL A 142 -17.72 14.16 -8.71
C VAL A 142 -17.37 12.75 -9.16
N ARG A 143 -16.11 12.53 -9.55
CA ARG A 143 -15.60 11.22 -9.97
C ARG A 143 -14.37 10.84 -9.15
N GLY A 144 -14.27 9.57 -8.79
CA GLY A 144 -13.10 9.02 -8.11
C GLY A 144 -12.25 8.16 -9.03
N THR A 145 -10.95 8.15 -8.78
CA THR A 145 -10.02 7.24 -9.47
C THR A 145 -9.29 6.36 -8.47
N ASN A 146 -8.87 5.17 -8.87
CA ASN A 146 -8.01 4.33 -8.05
C ASN A 146 -6.52 4.64 -8.28
N ARG A 147 -5.65 3.93 -7.55
CA ARG A 147 -4.17 4.00 -7.67
C ARG A 147 -3.64 3.82 -9.11
N ARG A 148 -4.44 3.23 -10.01
CA ARG A 148 -4.08 2.95 -11.41
C ARG A 148 -4.58 4.02 -12.39
N GLY A 149 -5.20 5.09 -11.89
CA GLY A 149 -5.77 6.17 -12.71
C GLY A 149 -7.03 5.76 -13.48
N LEU A 150 -7.74 4.74 -12.98
CA LEU A 150 -9.01 4.30 -13.55
C LEU A 150 -10.16 4.86 -12.71
N PHE A 151 -11.21 5.36 -13.38
CA PHE A 151 -12.45 5.72 -12.72
C PHE A 151 -13.06 4.51 -12.00
N VAL A 152 -13.53 4.76 -10.78
CA VAL A 152 -14.23 3.80 -9.94
C VAL A 152 -15.39 4.48 -9.24
N ASP A 153 -16.31 3.67 -8.71
CA ASP A 153 -17.43 4.17 -7.93
C ASP A 153 -16.95 4.84 -6.63
N ILE A 154 -17.68 5.86 -6.21
CA ILE A 154 -17.47 6.60 -4.97
C ILE A 154 -18.76 6.59 -4.13
N PRO A 155 -18.67 6.81 -2.81
CA PRO A 155 -19.85 7.00 -1.97
C PRO A 155 -20.79 8.07 -2.52
N GLN A 156 -22.09 7.78 -2.55
CA GLN A 156 -23.10 8.64 -3.16
C GLN A 156 -23.20 10.01 -2.46
N ASN A 157 -22.98 10.05 -1.14
CA ASN A 157 -22.99 11.27 -0.33
C ASN A 157 -21.87 12.27 -0.71
N TRP A 158 -20.89 11.88 -1.51
CA TRP A 158 -19.83 12.79 -2.00
C TRP A 158 -20.24 13.57 -3.26
N SER A 159 -21.35 13.20 -3.91
CA SER A 159 -21.75 13.75 -5.21
C SER A 159 -22.51 15.08 -5.16
N GLU A 160 -22.85 15.60 -3.99
CA GLU A 160 -23.69 16.80 -3.81
C GLU A 160 -22.89 18.12 -3.84
N LEU A 161 -21.77 18.16 -4.55
CA LEU A 161 -20.86 19.29 -4.54
C LEU A 161 -20.81 19.99 -5.90
N TYR A 162 -20.98 21.30 -5.87
CA TYR A 162 -20.70 22.16 -7.02
C TYR A 162 -19.25 22.66 -6.96
N SER A 163 -18.55 22.55 -8.08
CA SER A 163 -17.23 23.15 -8.28
C SER A 163 -17.25 24.14 -9.44
N ASP A 164 -16.69 25.32 -9.18
CA ASP A 164 -16.48 26.35 -10.18
C ASP A 164 -15.22 26.00 -11.00
N GLY A 165 -15.42 25.25 -12.09
CA GLY A 165 -14.33 24.71 -12.91
C GLY A 165 -13.72 23.42 -12.34
N ARG A 166 -12.84 22.80 -13.13
CA ARG A 166 -12.23 21.50 -12.80
C ARG A 166 -11.32 21.60 -11.58
N THR A 167 -11.54 20.75 -10.58
CA THR A 167 -10.77 20.69 -9.34
C THR A 167 -10.34 19.25 -9.09
N VAL A 168 -9.05 19.02 -8.85
CA VAL A 168 -8.48 17.68 -8.70
C VAL A 168 -7.77 17.57 -7.36
N ILE A 169 -8.24 16.64 -6.51
CA ILE A 169 -7.80 16.51 -5.12
C ILE A 169 -7.29 15.09 -4.90
N ALA A 170 -6.08 14.95 -4.38
CA ALA A 170 -5.51 13.67 -4.00
C ALA A 170 -5.84 13.37 -2.53
N GLY A 171 -6.26 12.14 -2.27
CA GLY A 171 -6.62 11.71 -0.93
C GLY A 171 -6.65 10.20 -0.78
N GLU A 172 -7.17 9.79 0.38
CA GLU A 172 -7.40 8.40 0.74
C GLU A 172 -8.88 8.22 1.08
N HIS A 173 -9.50 7.18 0.55
CA HIS A 173 -10.86 6.77 0.88
C HIS A 173 -10.81 5.82 2.08
N VAL A 174 -11.39 6.24 3.21
CA VAL A 174 -11.49 5.45 4.45
C VAL A 174 -12.95 5.41 4.90
N GLY A 175 -13.59 4.25 4.77
CA GLY A 175 -15.00 4.09 5.12
C GLY A 175 -15.92 4.99 4.27
N ASP A 176 -16.59 5.94 4.91
CA ASP A 176 -17.48 6.94 4.28
C ASP A 176 -16.83 8.34 4.14
N ARG A 177 -15.57 8.49 4.56
CA ARG A 177 -14.81 9.75 4.52
C ARG A 177 -13.77 9.78 3.41
N PHE A 178 -13.49 10.98 2.93
CA PHE A 178 -12.36 11.26 2.05
C PHE A 178 -11.31 12.07 2.79
N MET A 179 -10.17 11.44 3.09
CA MET A 179 -9.03 12.06 3.74
C MET A 179 -8.12 12.71 2.68
N ALA A 180 -8.34 13.98 2.40
CA ALA A 180 -7.58 14.75 1.41
C ALA A 180 -6.19 15.12 1.93
N PHE A 181 -5.18 15.08 1.06
CA PHE A 181 -3.80 15.38 1.46
C PHE A 181 -3.01 16.25 0.48
N ASP A 182 -3.50 16.47 -0.75
CA ASP A 182 -2.86 17.37 -1.73
C ASP A 182 -3.89 17.89 -2.75
N LEU A 183 -3.62 19.06 -3.34
CA LEU A 183 -4.44 19.68 -4.38
C LEU A 183 -3.65 19.75 -5.69
N LEU A 184 -4.17 19.16 -6.75
CA LEU A 184 -3.49 19.08 -8.04
C LEU A 184 -3.98 20.14 -9.04
N GLU A 185 -5.24 20.51 -8.95
CA GLU A 185 -5.88 21.49 -9.82
C GLU A 185 -7.01 22.19 -9.09
N SER A 186 -7.20 23.48 -9.34
CA SER A 186 -8.27 24.27 -8.75
C SER A 186 -8.86 25.21 -9.79
N LYS A 187 -10.18 25.12 -10.00
CA LYS A 187 -10.92 25.96 -10.97
C LYS A 187 -10.32 25.97 -12.38
N GLY A 188 -9.83 24.82 -12.84
CA GLY A 188 -9.16 24.65 -14.14
C GLY A 188 -7.72 25.16 -14.21
N GLN A 189 -7.19 25.72 -13.12
CA GLN A 189 -5.77 26.09 -13.02
C GLN A 189 -4.97 24.90 -12.49
N ASP A 190 -3.92 24.51 -13.21
CA ASP A 190 -2.99 23.46 -12.76
C ASP A 190 -2.12 23.95 -11.60
N PHE A 191 -2.13 23.20 -10.50
CA PHE A 191 -1.36 23.47 -9.29
C PHE A 191 -0.15 22.53 -9.14
N ARG A 192 -0.01 21.50 -9.98
CA ARG A 192 1.03 20.48 -9.83
C ARG A 192 2.45 21.05 -9.84
N GLY A 193 2.71 22.09 -10.62
CA GLY A 193 4.02 22.76 -10.66
C GLY A 193 4.34 23.66 -9.46
N ARG A 194 3.39 23.90 -8.55
CA ARG A 194 3.58 24.77 -7.38
C ARG A 194 4.14 24.00 -6.18
N PRO A 195 4.81 24.66 -5.22
CA PRO A 195 5.21 24.08 -3.94
C PRO A 195 4.08 23.32 -3.23
N PHE A 196 4.38 22.18 -2.61
CA PHE A 196 3.40 21.40 -1.83
C PHE A 196 2.67 22.25 -0.80
N LEU A 197 3.38 23.10 -0.05
CA LEU A 197 2.76 23.95 0.96
C LEU A 197 1.71 24.91 0.35
N THR A 198 1.98 25.43 -0.86
CA THR A 198 1.00 26.26 -1.58
C THR A 198 -0.24 25.45 -1.96
N ARG A 199 -0.06 24.23 -2.45
CA ARG A 199 -1.16 23.33 -2.83
C ARG A 199 -2.00 22.95 -1.61
N PHE A 200 -1.35 22.61 -0.50
CA PHE A 200 -1.99 22.23 0.76
C PHE A 200 -2.82 23.37 1.36
N ASN A 201 -2.28 24.60 1.41
CA ASN A 201 -3.04 25.74 1.94
C ASN A 201 -4.31 26.03 1.12
N HIS A 202 -4.28 25.80 -0.20
CA HIS A 202 -5.48 25.92 -1.05
C HIS A 202 -6.45 24.75 -0.85
N LEU A 203 -5.94 23.55 -0.58
CA LEU A 203 -6.77 22.40 -0.22
C LEU A 203 -7.59 22.70 1.03
N GLU A 204 -6.98 23.24 2.08
CA GLU A 204 -7.66 23.58 3.33
C GLU A 204 -8.83 24.56 3.11
N GLN A 205 -8.64 25.56 2.26
CA GLN A 205 -9.68 26.53 1.91
C GLN A 205 -10.85 25.89 1.15
N ILE A 206 -10.59 24.91 0.28
CA ILE A 206 -11.63 24.19 -0.47
C ILE A 206 -12.38 23.24 0.47
N ALA A 207 -11.65 22.49 1.28
CA ALA A 207 -12.20 21.47 2.16
C ALA A 207 -13.07 22.07 3.28
N SER A 208 -12.82 23.31 3.72
CA SER A 208 -13.64 23.96 4.76
C SER A 208 -15.11 24.13 4.36
N ALA A 209 -15.44 24.05 3.07
CA ALA A 209 -16.80 24.10 2.55
C ALA A 209 -17.44 22.71 2.32
N ILE A 210 -16.73 21.61 2.59
CA ILE A 210 -17.12 20.24 2.20
C ILE A 210 -17.17 19.34 3.45
N PRO A 211 -18.36 19.06 4.01
CA PRO A 211 -18.48 18.37 5.31
C PRO A 211 -17.93 16.93 5.37
N TRP A 212 -17.93 16.20 4.24
CA TRP A 212 -17.47 14.80 4.18
C TRP A 212 -15.98 14.67 3.81
N MET A 213 -15.30 15.80 3.57
CA MET A 213 -13.88 15.85 3.27
C MET A 213 -13.11 16.23 4.53
N GLU A 214 -12.14 15.42 4.89
CA GLU A 214 -11.24 15.66 6.02
C GLU A 214 -9.84 15.94 5.46
N VAL A 215 -9.21 17.06 5.80
CA VAL A 215 -7.83 17.33 5.38
C VAL A 215 -6.89 16.69 6.39
N LEU A 216 -5.93 15.90 5.91
CA LEU A 216 -4.86 15.37 6.75
C LEU A 216 -4.01 16.52 7.29
N GLU A 217 -4.00 16.64 8.62
CA GLU A 217 -3.18 17.60 9.35
C GLU A 217 -1.71 17.56 8.91
N LEU A 218 -1.14 18.74 8.68
CA LEU A 218 0.26 18.94 8.30
C LEU A 218 1.05 19.54 9.48
N SER A 219 1.97 18.76 10.05
CA SER A 219 2.88 19.24 11.09
C SER A 219 4.25 19.58 10.49
N VAL A 220 4.80 20.76 10.77
CA VAL A 220 6.07 21.23 10.16
C VAL A 220 7.19 21.38 11.18
N ALA A 221 6.93 22.01 12.33
CA ALA A 221 7.93 22.17 13.38
C ALA A 221 8.34 20.80 13.95
N THR A 222 9.59 20.68 14.40
CA THR A 222 10.15 19.42 14.92
C THR A 222 9.29 18.85 16.05
N GLU A 223 8.92 19.69 17.00
CA GLU A 223 8.10 19.34 18.17
C GLU A 223 6.70 18.89 17.75
N ASP A 224 6.07 19.59 16.80
CA ASP A 224 4.74 19.23 16.28
C ASP A 224 4.78 17.90 15.53
N LYS A 225 5.80 17.67 14.71
CA LYS A 225 5.97 16.39 14.00
C LYS A 225 6.14 15.22 14.97
N ARG A 226 6.90 15.41 16.05
CA ARG A 226 7.07 14.39 17.11
C ARG A 226 5.77 14.14 17.87
N ARG A 227 5.08 15.19 18.31
CA ARG A 227 3.77 15.07 18.97
C ARG A 227 2.80 14.31 18.08
N ARG A 228 2.70 14.70 16.80
CA ARG A 228 1.81 14.06 15.84
C ARG A 228 2.17 12.59 15.59
N ALA A 229 3.45 12.26 15.46
CA ALA A 229 3.89 10.88 15.32
C ALA A 229 3.50 10.01 16.53
N ALA A 230 3.65 10.54 17.76
CA ALA A 230 3.24 9.86 18.98
C ALA A 230 1.71 9.64 19.04
N GLU A 231 0.91 10.65 18.66
CA GLU A 231 -0.55 10.53 18.55
C GLU A 231 -0.98 9.45 17.55
N ILE A 232 -0.36 9.41 16.37
CA ILE A 232 -0.65 8.39 15.34
C ILE A 232 -0.28 7.00 15.88
N LEU A 233 0.85 6.85 16.56
CA LEU A 233 1.25 5.57 17.16
C LEU A 233 0.26 5.14 18.25
N ALA A 234 -0.10 6.03 19.17
CA ALA A 234 -1.02 5.76 20.27
C ALA A 234 -2.44 5.37 19.78
N SER A 235 -2.85 5.91 18.63
CA SER A 235 -4.12 5.56 17.97
C SER A 235 -4.03 4.32 17.06
N ASN A 236 -2.92 3.58 17.07
CA ASN A 236 -2.66 2.43 16.20
C ASN A 236 -2.70 2.75 14.69
N GLY A 237 -2.36 3.98 14.31
CA GLY A 237 -2.24 4.37 12.91
C GLY A 237 -1.12 3.61 12.19
N GLU A 238 -1.18 3.55 10.86
CA GLU A 238 -0.21 2.76 10.07
C GLU A 238 1.22 3.35 10.14
N GLY A 239 1.30 4.68 10.24
CA GLY A 239 2.55 5.43 10.16
C GLY A 239 2.30 6.85 9.68
N PHE A 240 3.31 7.47 9.10
CA PHE A 240 3.24 8.84 8.59
C PHE A 240 3.99 8.99 7.26
N VAL A 241 3.67 10.08 6.56
CA VAL A 241 4.28 10.47 5.29
C VAL A 241 4.89 11.86 5.47
N PHE A 242 6.19 11.96 5.21
CA PHE A 242 6.86 13.24 5.02
C PHE A 242 6.64 13.76 3.60
N LYS A 243 6.44 15.06 3.49
CA LYS A 243 6.26 15.83 2.25
C LYS A 243 7.27 16.96 2.20
N ARG A 244 8.08 17.04 1.15
CA ARG A 244 8.98 18.18 0.95
C ARG A 244 8.14 19.40 0.59
N LEU A 245 8.20 20.45 1.41
CA LEU A 245 7.26 21.57 1.36
C LEU A 245 7.33 22.37 0.05
N GLU A 246 8.52 22.47 -0.52
CA GLU A 246 8.79 23.21 -1.77
C GLU A 246 8.71 22.36 -3.03
N ALA A 247 8.44 21.05 -2.93
CA ALA A 247 8.45 20.16 -4.09
C ALA A 247 7.17 20.29 -4.94
N PRO A 248 7.29 20.21 -6.27
CA PRO A 248 6.14 20.04 -7.15
C PRO A 248 5.48 18.67 -6.94
N PHE A 249 4.28 18.50 -7.50
CA PHE A 249 3.63 17.20 -7.58
C PHE A 249 4.12 16.45 -8.82
N GLU A 250 4.57 15.22 -8.62
CA GLU A 250 4.89 14.28 -9.68
C GLU A 250 4.17 12.96 -9.44
N ALA A 251 3.48 12.47 -10.46
CA ALA A 251 2.83 11.17 -10.43
C ALA A 251 3.86 10.04 -10.45
N GLY A 252 3.56 8.93 -9.78
CA GLY A 252 4.48 7.81 -9.66
C GLY A 252 5.35 7.91 -8.40
N ARG A 253 6.42 7.11 -8.36
CA ARG A 253 7.28 7.02 -7.17
C ARG A 253 8.05 8.33 -6.99
N SER A 254 7.98 8.90 -5.79
CA SER A 254 8.57 10.20 -5.49
C SER A 254 9.65 10.09 -4.43
N GLU A 255 10.68 10.93 -4.57
CA GLU A 255 11.72 11.19 -3.56
C GLU A 255 11.38 12.39 -2.67
N ASP A 256 10.29 13.10 -2.97
CA ASP A 256 9.76 14.25 -2.22
C ASP A 256 8.54 13.89 -1.36
N SER A 257 8.13 12.62 -1.42
CA SER A 257 7.14 12.04 -0.53
C SER A 257 7.67 10.73 0.02
N LEU A 258 7.92 10.71 1.32
CA LEU A 258 8.62 9.61 2.00
C LEU A 258 7.74 9.06 3.10
N LYS A 259 7.58 7.74 3.20
CA LYS A 259 6.71 7.11 4.21
C LYS A 259 7.51 6.30 5.20
N PHE A 260 7.08 6.38 6.45
CA PHE A 260 7.49 5.50 7.52
C PHE A 260 6.28 4.76 8.06
N LYS A 261 6.44 3.47 8.38
CA LYS A 261 5.39 2.65 8.99
C LYS A 261 5.85 2.22 10.37
N PHE A 262 4.93 2.22 11.33
CA PHE A 262 5.23 1.75 12.69
C PHE A 262 5.38 0.24 12.78
N THR A 263 4.88 -0.49 11.78
CA THR A 263 4.83 -1.95 11.80
C THR A 263 5.57 -2.57 10.62
N GLU A 264 6.14 -3.73 10.89
CA GLU A 264 6.65 -4.69 9.90
C GLU A 264 5.79 -5.95 9.91
N THR A 265 5.97 -6.80 8.91
CA THR A 265 5.42 -8.15 8.91
C THR A 265 6.52 -9.18 8.71
N ALA A 266 6.35 -10.34 9.34
CA ALA A 266 7.19 -11.51 9.15
C ALA A 266 6.32 -12.74 8.97
N THR A 267 6.81 -13.70 8.17
CA THR A 267 6.22 -15.02 8.08
C THR A 267 6.83 -15.89 9.18
N CYS A 268 6.04 -16.22 10.20
CA CYS A 268 6.51 -16.96 11.36
C CYS A 268 6.04 -18.42 11.36
N LEU A 269 6.88 -19.30 11.92
CA LEU A 269 6.52 -20.69 12.17
C LEU A 269 5.71 -20.81 13.47
N VAL A 270 4.63 -21.59 13.44
CA VAL A 270 3.86 -21.93 14.64
C VAL A 270 4.59 -23.00 15.43
N LEU A 271 5.14 -22.64 16.59
CA LEU A 271 5.91 -23.52 17.47
C LEU A 271 5.01 -24.37 18.37
N ARG A 272 3.97 -23.75 18.93
CA ARG A 272 2.98 -24.43 19.78
C ARG A 272 1.63 -23.73 19.72
N GLN A 273 0.57 -24.48 20.01
CA GLN A 273 -0.74 -23.92 20.35
C GLN A 273 -0.85 -23.75 21.87
N ASN A 274 -1.44 -22.64 22.31
CA ASN A 274 -1.62 -22.34 23.73
C ASN A 274 -3.00 -22.83 24.21
N ALA A 275 -3.21 -22.88 25.53
CA ALA A 275 -4.52 -23.21 26.10
C ALA A 275 -5.59 -22.16 25.75
N GLN A 276 -5.20 -20.88 25.72
CA GLN A 276 -6.02 -19.79 25.19
C GLN A 276 -5.91 -19.72 23.66
N ARG A 277 -6.76 -18.93 22.98
CA ARG A 277 -6.73 -18.77 21.51
C ARG A 277 -5.51 -17.96 21.02
N SER A 278 -4.33 -18.51 21.22
CA SER A 278 -3.06 -17.97 20.77
C SER A 278 -2.08 -19.08 20.42
N VAL A 279 -1.07 -18.73 19.63
CA VAL A 279 0.03 -19.63 19.26
C VAL A 279 1.35 -18.99 19.64
N ALA A 280 2.35 -19.78 20.04
CA ALA A 280 3.73 -19.31 20.09
C ALA A 280 4.32 -19.38 18.70
N VAL A 281 5.04 -18.33 18.28
CA VAL A 281 5.65 -18.25 16.97
C VAL A 281 7.16 -18.08 17.07
N GLY A 282 7.88 -18.51 16.03
CA GLY A 282 9.33 -18.37 15.98
C GLY A 282 9.88 -18.25 14.57
N LEU A 283 11.15 -17.86 14.50
CA LEU A 283 11.95 -17.75 13.28
C LEU A 283 13.30 -18.42 13.49
N ARG A 284 13.89 -18.97 12.43
CA ARG A 284 15.24 -19.54 12.47
C ARG A 284 16.29 -18.44 12.33
N ASP A 285 17.31 -18.49 13.19
CA ASP A 285 18.50 -17.64 13.03
C ASP A 285 19.45 -18.19 11.95
N ASP A 286 20.59 -17.52 11.78
CA ASP A 286 21.64 -17.87 10.82
C ASP A 286 22.35 -19.20 11.13
N THR A 287 22.31 -19.65 12.38
CA THR A 287 22.79 -20.97 12.80
C THR A 287 21.77 -22.08 12.53
N GLY A 288 20.54 -21.70 12.18
CA GLY A 288 19.40 -22.60 12.00
C GLY A 288 18.65 -22.91 13.29
N ALA A 289 19.04 -22.30 14.42
CA ALA A 289 18.35 -22.47 15.68
C ALA A 289 17.01 -21.71 15.68
N MET A 290 16.00 -22.29 16.33
CA MET A 290 14.68 -21.69 16.41
C MET A 290 14.61 -20.66 17.54
N VAL A 291 14.30 -19.41 17.19
CA VAL A 291 14.13 -18.31 18.15
C VAL A 291 12.64 -18.13 18.46
N ASP A 292 12.25 -18.29 19.73
CA ASP A 292 10.90 -17.98 20.22
C ASP A 292 10.66 -16.46 20.20
N LEU A 293 9.64 -16.05 19.45
CA LEU A 293 9.27 -14.66 19.24
C LEU A 293 8.01 -14.24 20.01
N GLY A 294 7.50 -15.11 20.88
CA GLY A 294 6.37 -14.84 21.74
C GLY A 294 5.04 -15.38 21.21
N ASN A 295 3.96 -14.94 21.85
CA ASN A 295 2.61 -15.44 21.56
C ASN A 295 1.85 -14.46 20.68
N VAL A 296 1.07 -14.99 19.73
CA VAL A 296 0.18 -14.22 18.85
C VAL A 296 -1.25 -14.69 19.07
N THR A 297 -2.15 -13.76 19.37
CA THR A 297 -3.59 -14.05 19.53
C THR A 297 -4.22 -14.34 18.17
N ILE A 298 -5.04 -15.40 18.12
CA ILE A 298 -5.77 -15.80 16.91
C ILE A 298 -7.22 -15.32 17.01
N PRO A 299 -7.68 -14.49 16.05
CA PRO A 299 -9.06 -14.00 16.04
C PRO A 299 -10.09 -15.14 16.10
N PRO A 300 -11.27 -14.93 16.73
CA PRO A 300 -12.33 -15.93 16.75
C PRO A 300 -12.84 -16.33 15.36
N SER A 301 -12.76 -15.41 14.38
CA SER A 301 -13.15 -15.63 12.98
C SER A 301 -12.20 -16.56 12.21
N GLU A 302 -11.02 -16.83 12.74
CA GLU A 302 -9.97 -17.61 12.09
C GLU A 302 -9.85 -19.01 12.70
N ALA A 303 -9.45 -19.99 11.88
CA ALA A 303 -9.12 -21.33 12.38
C ALA A 303 -7.81 -21.29 13.18
N MET A 304 -7.67 -22.15 14.19
CA MET A 304 -6.42 -22.26 14.95
C MET A 304 -5.31 -22.83 14.05
N PRO A 305 -4.20 -22.09 13.81
CA PRO A 305 -3.10 -22.59 13.00
C PRO A 305 -2.44 -23.84 13.61
N ALA A 306 -2.17 -24.86 12.78
CA ALA A 306 -1.50 -26.08 13.23
C ALA A 306 -0.03 -25.82 13.59
N VAL A 307 0.53 -26.59 14.52
CA VAL A 307 1.97 -26.58 14.78
C VAL A 307 2.73 -26.98 13.51
N GLY A 308 3.81 -26.26 13.20
CA GLY A 308 4.57 -26.42 11.96
C GLY A 308 3.99 -25.66 10.76
N SER A 309 2.81 -25.07 10.87
CA SER A 309 2.29 -24.19 9.81
C SER A 309 2.92 -22.78 9.87
N LEU A 310 2.83 -22.05 8.76
CA LEU A 310 3.31 -20.69 8.64
C LEU A 310 2.16 -19.69 8.71
N VAL A 311 2.41 -18.57 9.39
CA VAL A 311 1.46 -17.47 9.56
C VAL A 311 2.15 -16.15 9.30
N GLU A 312 1.44 -15.20 8.71
CA GLU A 312 1.90 -13.83 8.59
C GLU A 312 1.55 -13.08 9.87
N VAL A 313 2.56 -12.48 10.51
CA VAL A 313 2.43 -11.72 11.75
C VAL A 313 2.90 -10.29 11.51
N ARG A 314 2.04 -9.32 11.85
CA ARG A 314 2.40 -7.91 11.92
C ARG A 314 2.87 -7.57 13.32
N TYR A 315 3.93 -6.79 13.48
CA TYR A 315 4.46 -6.39 14.79
C TYR A 315 5.03 -4.97 14.74
N LEU A 316 5.22 -4.33 15.90
CA LEU A 316 5.83 -2.99 15.96
C LEU A 316 7.36 -3.05 15.80
N TYR A 317 8.00 -3.87 16.63
CA TYR A 317 9.43 -4.17 16.62
C TYR A 317 9.70 -5.47 17.38
N ARG A 318 10.92 -5.96 17.33
CA ARG A 318 11.44 -7.00 18.22
C ARG A 318 12.37 -6.38 19.25
N PHE A 319 12.26 -6.73 20.52
CA PHE A 319 13.29 -6.36 21.49
C PHE A 319 14.61 -7.07 21.17
N ASN A 320 15.77 -6.42 21.37
CA ASN A 320 17.05 -7.08 21.18
C ASN A 320 17.10 -8.35 22.04
N GLU A 321 17.41 -9.49 21.40
CA GLU A 321 17.36 -10.83 22.01
C GLU A 321 16.00 -11.24 22.61
N GLY A 322 14.93 -10.51 22.30
CA GLY A 322 13.60 -10.66 22.87
C GLY A 322 12.52 -11.05 21.87
N LYS A 323 11.28 -10.83 22.30
CA LYS A 323 10.04 -11.19 21.60
C LYS A 323 9.53 -10.04 20.73
N LEU A 324 8.58 -10.35 19.86
CA LEU A 324 7.84 -9.33 19.10
C LEU A 324 6.96 -8.51 20.05
N GLU A 325 6.94 -7.20 19.82
CA GLU A 325 6.07 -6.27 20.52
C GLU A 325 4.75 -6.09 19.76
N GLN A 326 3.64 -6.22 20.49
CA GLN A 326 2.27 -6.16 19.98
C GLN A 326 2.04 -6.97 18.68
N PRO A 327 2.36 -8.28 18.65
CA PRO A 327 2.17 -9.06 17.44
C PRO A 327 0.68 -9.30 17.15
N VAL A 328 0.31 -9.14 15.88
CA VAL A 328 -1.04 -9.30 15.35
C VAL A 328 -1.02 -10.33 14.24
N PHE A 329 -1.82 -11.39 14.39
CA PHE A 329 -2.06 -12.38 13.33
C PHE A 329 -2.71 -11.70 12.12
N LYS A 330 -2.15 -11.91 10.92
CA LYS A 330 -2.71 -11.39 9.66
C LYS A 330 -3.43 -12.47 8.87
N MET A 331 -2.75 -13.57 8.57
CA MET A 331 -3.31 -14.68 7.78
C MET A 331 -2.42 -15.92 7.81
N PRO A 332 -2.95 -17.12 7.50
CA PRO A 332 -2.12 -18.29 7.20
C PRO A 332 -1.32 -18.10 5.90
N ARG A 333 -0.15 -18.74 5.79
CA ARG A 333 0.73 -18.72 4.60
C ARG A 333 0.97 -20.13 4.04
N PRO A 334 -0.07 -20.82 3.53
CA PRO A 334 0.09 -22.15 2.93
C PRO A 334 0.86 -22.12 1.60
N ASP A 335 1.09 -20.92 1.06
CA ASP A 335 1.86 -20.66 -0.16
C ASP A 335 3.39 -20.67 0.07
N MET A 336 3.84 -20.73 1.32
CA MET A 336 5.26 -20.68 1.69
C MET A 336 5.75 -21.98 2.33
N THR A 337 7.06 -22.18 2.27
CA THR A 337 7.77 -23.27 2.97
C THR A 337 8.53 -22.72 4.16
N GLU A 338 8.99 -23.60 5.04
CA GLU A 338 9.68 -23.23 6.28
C GLU A 338 10.86 -22.28 6.06
N ASP A 339 11.52 -22.29 4.90
CA ASP A 339 12.62 -21.36 4.51
C ASP A 339 12.20 -19.88 4.53
N ALA A 340 10.90 -19.61 4.53
CA ALA A 340 10.33 -18.29 4.72
C ALA A 340 10.29 -17.84 6.19
N ALA A 341 10.56 -18.70 7.17
CA ALA A 341 10.52 -18.35 8.59
C ALA A 341 11.93 -18.10 9.14
N VAL A 342 12.57 -17.02 8.68
CA VAL A 342 13.95 -16.66 9.03
C VAL A 342 14.05 -15.30 9.73
N LEU A 343 14.92 -15.22 10.75
CA LEU A 343 15.04 -14.07 11.65
C LEU A 343 15.53 -12.81 10.92
N SER A 344 16.27 -12.97 9.83
CA SER A 344 16.77 -11.86 9.01
C SER A 344 15.68 -11.00 8.37
N GLN A 345 14.41 -11.43 8.42
CA GLN A 345 13.25 -10.61 8.03
C GLN A 345 12.93 -9.51 9.03
N VAL A 346 13.32 -9.70 10.29
CA VAL A 346 13.03 -8.78 11.37
C VAL A 346 14.10 -7.70 11.40
N THR A 347 13.79 -6.54 10.82
CA THR A 347 14.73 -5.43 10.71
C THR A 347 14.52 -4.36 11.76
N ARG A 348 13.31 -4.23 12.34
CA ARG A 348 13.06 -3.33 13.48
C ARG A 348 13.42 -3.97 14.82
N ILE A 349 14.63 -3.68 15.30
CA ILE A 349 15.14 -4.15 16.60
C ILE A 349 15.22 -2.98 17.57
N LYS A 350 14.54 -3.08 18.72
CA LYS A 350 14.60 -2.09 19.81
C LYS A 350 15.49 -2.60 20.94
N VAL A 351 16.50 -1.83 21.36
CA VAL A 351 17.32 -2.15 22.53
C VAL A 351 16.54 -1.80 23.81
N ARG A 352 16.48 -2.72 24.79
CA ARG A 352 15.88 -2.41 26.10
C ARG A 352 16.75 -1.36 26.81
N GLY A 353 16.14 -0.25 27.23
CA GLY A 353 16.82 0.84 27.94
C GLY A 353 16.93 2.16 27.16
N ASP A 354 16.49 2.20 25.90
CA ASP A 354 16.46 3.43 25.08
C ASP A 354 15.19 4.26 25.37
N GLU A 355 14.87 4.45 26.65
CA GLU A 355 14.04 5.57 27.08
C GLU A 355 14.92 6.82 26.99
N ARG A 356 14.95 7.47 25.81
CA ARG A 356 15.31 8.89 25.79
C ARG A 356 14.23 9.61 26.59
N SER A 357 14.54 9.81 27.87
CA SER A 357 13.87 10.64 28.88
C SER A 357 12.74 11.52 28.33
N GLU A 358 11.52 11.00 28.36
CA GLU A 358 10.33 11.81 28.56
C GLU A 358 10.16 11.99 30.09
N SER A 359 11.04 12.78 30.67
CA SER A 359 10.86 13.32 32.02
C SER A 359 11.32 14.77 31.96
N GLY A 360 10.35 15.67 32.11
CA GLY A 360 10.52 17.10 31.99
C GLY A 360 11.59 17.65 32.92
N ASP A 361 12.21 18.73 32.44
CA ASP A 361 13.02 19.64 33.25
C ASP A 361 12.14 20.23 34.37
N GLU A 362 12.20 19.63 35.56
CA GLU A 362 11.90 20.30 36.82
C GLU A 362 13.19 20.36 37.62
N GLU A 363 14.01 21.37 37.34
CA GLU A 363 15.05 21.83 38.27
C GLU A 363 15.46 23.27 37.91
N ALA A 364 14.71 24.26 38.41
CA ALA A 364 15.20 25.62 38.68
C ALA A 364 14.18 26.44 39.47
N GLU A 365 13.96 26.13 40.75
CA GLU A 365 13.53 27.16 41.69
C GLU A 365 13.99 26.80 43.12
N GLU A 366 15.21 27.21 43.47
CA GLU A 366 15.59 27.31 44.88
C GLU A 366 16.33 28.64 45.13
N CYS A 367 15.71 29.44 46.02
CA CYS A 367 16.32 30.40 46.94
C CYS A 367 16.94 31.70 46.37
N LEU A 368 16.10 32.74 46.28
CA LEU A 368 16.50 34.14 46.44
C LEU A 368 15.71 34.81 47.57
N GLU A 369 15.99 34.41 48.82
CA GLU A 369 15.71 35.24 50.00
C GLU A 369 16.89 35.16 50.96
N ASP A 370 17.83 36.11 50.83
CA ASP A 370 18.35 36.88 51.98
C ASP A 370 19.47 37.82 51.50
N ARG A 371 19.15 39.12 51.45
CA ARG A 371 20.17 40.17 51.54
C ARG A 371 19.97 40.90 52.87
N PRO A 372 21.02 41.04 53.70
CA PRO A 372 20.89 41.70 54.98
C PRO A 372 20.68 43.21 54.83
N ARG A 373 19.90 43.77 55.75
CA ARG A 373 19.80 45.21 56.01
C ARG A 373 21.19 45.78 56.34
N CYS A 374 21.65 46.74 55.55
CA CYS A 374 22.33 47.98 55.96
C CYS A 374 22.48 48.89 54.73
#